data_AF-A0A2R7P842-F1
#
_entry.id   AF-A0A2R7P842-F1
#
_cell.length_a   1.000
_cell.length_b   1.000
_cell.length_c   1.000
_cell.angle_alpha   90.00
_cell.angle_beta   90.00
_cell.angle_gamma   90.00
#
_symmetry.space_group_name_H-M   'P 1'
#
loop_
_entity.id
_entity.type
_entity.pdbx_description
1 polymer ?
#
loop_
_entity_poly.entity_id
_entity_poly.type
_entity_poly.pdbx_seq_one_letter_code
_entity_poly.pdbx_strand_id
1 'polypeptide(L)'
;MPVSAATSAAATRRNWIAVACAQHARRGCATPGAGYMQVCHGKVAPLQRIRPGDRVAYYAPTVTMGGKDRLQAFVSIGIVLPGAPYAFDMGGGFVPSRRDVAYVPAREAAIAPLLDALEFVDDRQRWGGTFRFGLFAISDHDMRLIAQAMQAELQLLHF
;
A
#
# COMPACT_ATOMS: atom_id res chain seq x y z
N MET A 1 -22.10 -18.81 34.93
CA MET A 1 -21.59 -19.26 33.62
C MET A 1 -20.49 -18.32 33.19
N PRO A 2 -19.23 -18.75 33.00
CA PRO A 2 -18.22 -17.87 32.44
C PRO A 2 -18.36 -17.85 30.91
N VAL A 3 -18.53 -16.66 30.36
CA VAL A 3 -18.46 -16.44 28.91
C VAL A 3 -17.00 -16.56 28.51
N SER A 4 -16.67 -17.63 27.81
CA SER A 4 -15.35 -17.88 27.27
C SER A 4 -15.03 -16.82 26.20
N ALA A 5 -14.11 -15.91 26.52
CA ALA A 5 -13.53 -15.02 25.53
C ALA A 5 -12.59 -15.85 24.64
N ALA A 6 -13.07 -16.23 23.46
CA ALA A 6 -12.21 -16.80 22.44
C ALA A 6 -11.11 -15.80 22.11
N THR A 7 -9.88 -16.10 22.53
CA THR A 7 -8.69 -15.39 22.08
C THR A 7 -8.60 -15.59 20.58
N SER A 8 -8.92 -14.55 19.81
CA SER A 8 -8.69 -14.56 18.37
C SER A 8 -7.18 -14.72 18.18
N ALA A 9 -6.76 -15.88 17.66
CA ALA A 9 -5.42 -16.02 17.12
C ALA A 9 -5.24 -14.90 16.10
N ALA A 10 -4.28 -14.01 16.35
CA ALA A 10 -4.02 -12.88 15.46
C ALA A 10 -3.78 -13.44 14.05
N ALA A 11 -4.71 -13.22 13.14
CA ALA A 11 -4.53 -13.60 11.75
C ALA A 11 -3.22 -12.96 11.27
N THR A 12 -2.36 -13.75 10.62
CA THR A 12 -1.07 -13.29 10.14
C THR A 12 -1.28 -12.10 9.21
N ARG A 13 -0.81 -10.91 9.62
CA ARG A 13 -0.93 -9.68 8.84
C ARG A 13 -0.15 -9.84 7.54
N ARG A 14 -0.73 -9.43 6.42
CA ARG A 14 -0.02 -9.45 5.12
C ARG A 14 0.45 -8.06 4.76
N ASN A 15 1.43 -8.02 3.86
CA ASN A 15 2.03 -6.78 3.37
C ASN A 15 1.81 -6.66 1.87
N TRP A 16 1.53 -5.44 1.42
CA TRP A 16 1.16 -5.17 0.03
C TRP A 16 1.93 -3.99 -0.53
N ILE A 17 2.37 -4.10 -1.77
CA ILE A 17 2.74 -2.95 -2.59
C ILE A 17 1.57 -2.59 -3.49
N ALA A 18 1.11 -1.34 -3.38
CA ALA A 18 0.12 -0.73 -4.26
C ALA A 18 0.83 0.17 -5.27
N VAL A 19 0.50 0.06 -6.56
CA VAL A 19 1.16 0.82 -7.63
C VAL A 19 0.22 1.87 -8.20
N ALA A 20 0.62 3.13 -8.12
CA ALA A 20 -0.10 4.28 -8.68
C ALA A 20 0.87 5.46 -8.89
N CYS A 21 0.50 6.48 -9.66
CA CYS A 21 1.31 7.69 -9.73
C CYS A 21 1.36 8.41 -8.37
N ALA A 22 2.43 9.17 -8.12
CA ALA A 22 2.65 9.83 -6.85
C ALA A 22 1.53 10.80 -6.46
N GLN A 23 1.03 11.58 -7.43
CA GLN A 23 -0.09 12.50 -7.17
C GLN A 23 -1.34 11.76 -6.67
N HIS A 24 -1.65 10.58 -7.22
CA HIS A 24 -2.79 9.79 -6.78
C HIS A 24 -2.60 9.26 -5.36
N ALA A 25 -1.45 8.67 -5.08
CA ALA A 25 -1.13 8.12 -3.76
C ALA A 25 -1.10 9.22 -2.67
N ARG A 26 -0.48 10.38 -2.96
CA ARG A 26 -0.43 11.53 -2.05
C ARG A 26 -1.82 12.08 -1.74
N ARG A 27 -2.72 12.17 -2.73
CA ARG A 27 -4.11 12.62 -2.51
C ARG A 27 -4.86 11.68 -1.57
N GLY A 28 -4.72 10.37 -1.75
CA GLY A 28 -5.30 9.37 -0.84
C GLY A 28 -4.73 9.47 0.58
N CYS A 29 -3.43 9.69 0.70
CA CYS A 29 -2.74 9.85 1.98
C CYS A 29 -3.10 11.14 2.73
N ALA A 30 -3.31 12.24 2.00
CA ALA A 30 -3.57 13.56 2.59
C ALA A 30 -5.06 13.80 2.92
N THR A 31 -5.93 12.81 2.74
CA THR A 31 -7.34 12.93 3.09
C THR A 31 -7.48 13.08 4.61
N PRO A 32 -8.18 14.12 5.12
CA PRO A 32 -8.37 14.32 6.55
C PRO A 32 -9.02 13.11 7.23
N GLY A 33 -8.53 12.72 8.41
CA GLY A 33 -8.99 11.53 9.11
C GLY A 33 -8.33 10.27 8.57
N ALA A 34 -9.13 9.30 8.13
CA ALA A 34 -8.62 8.13 7.45
C ALA A 34 -8.27 8.47 5.99
N GLY A 35 -7.05 8.15 5.58
CA GLY A 35 -6.70 8.15 4.16
C GLY A 35 -7.39 7.00 3.43
N TYR A 36 -7.24 6.95 2.11
CA TYR A 36 -7.76 5.84 1.31
C TYR A 36 -6.69 5.23 0.40
N MET A 37 -6.92 3.97 0.03
CA MET A 37 -6.28 3.33 -1.11
C MET A 37 -7.28 3.05 -2.22
N GLN A 38 -6.83 3.31 -3.45
CA GLN A 38 -7.53 3.03 -4.69
C GLN A 38 -6.48 2.55 -5.70
N VAL A 39 -6.68 1.37 -6.27
CA VAL A 39 -5.71 0.72 -7.17
C VAL A 39 -6.41 0.15 -8.41
N CYS A 40 -5.63 -0.28 -9.40
CA CYS A 40 -6.12 -1.04 -10.55
C CYS A 40 -7.33 -0.39 -11.26
N HIS A 41 -7.28 0.93 -11.50
CA HIS A 41 -8.36 1.71 -12.11
C HIS A 41 -9.69 1.71 -11.34
N GLY A 42 -9.65 1.52 -10.02
CA GLY A 42 -10.85 1.54 -9.16
C GLY A 42 -11.60 0.22 -9.11
N LYS A 43 -11.02 -0.88 -9.63
CA LYS A 43 -11.62 -2.22 -9.55
C LYS A 43 -11.70 -2.70 -8.09
N VAL A 44 -12.80 -3.38 -7.76
CA VAL A 44 -13.04 -3.93 -6.42
C VAL A 44 -12.23 -5.20 -6.13
N ALA A 45 -12.03 -6.07 -7.13
CA ALA A 45 -11.45 -7.40 -6.93
C ALA A 45 -10.05 -7.40 -6.27
N PRO A 46 -9.11 -6.49 -6.63
CA PRO A 46 -7.83 -6.38 -5.92
C PRO A 46 -7.99 -6.03 -4.44
N LEU A 47 -8.92 -5.12 -4.10
CA LEU A 47 -9.15 -4.68 -2.73
C LEU A 47 -9.80 -5.76 -1.85
N GLN A 48 -10.57 -6.68 -2.43
CA GLN A 48 -11.16 -7.81 -1.71
C GLN A 48 -10.09 -8.79 -1.17
N ARG A 49 -8.90 -8.81 -1.76
CA ARG A 49 -7.79 -9.66 -1.30
C ARG A 49 -7.14 -9.13 -0.03
N ILE A 50 -7.21 -7.81 0.19
CA ILE A 50 -6.63 -7.12 1.34
C ILE A 50 -7.55 -7.35 2.54
N ARG A 51 -7.02 -7.42 3.76
CA ARG A 51 -7.80 -7.54 5.00
C ARG A 51 -7.49 -6.38 5.96
N PRO A 52 -8.42 -6.03 6.87
CA PRO A 52 -8.11 -5.11 7.96
C PRO A 52 -6.86 -5.57 8.73
N GLY A 53 -5.98 -4.64 9.07
CA GLY A 53 -4.71 -4.91 9.75
C GLY A 53 -3.54 -5.24 8.82
N ASP A 54 -3.79 -5.50 7.53
CA ASP A 54 -2.72 -5.63 6.53
C ASP A 54 -1.95 -4.30 6.37
N ARG A 55 -0.68 -4.38 6.00
CA ARG A 55 0.16 -3.21 5.70
C ARG A 55 0.16 -2.93 4.21
N VAL A 56 0.18 -1.66 3.84
CA VAL A 56 0.28 -1.24 2.44
C VAL A 56 1.32 -0.14 2.29
N ALA A 57 2.17 -0.27 1.27
CA ALA A 57 3.06 0.78 0.81
C ALA A 57 2.72 1.14 -0.65
N TYR A 58 2.55 2.43 -0.94
CA TYR A 58 2.40 2.89 -2.31
C TYR A 58 3.77 3.09 -2.97
N TYR A 59 3.98 2.39 -4.08
CA TYR A 59 5.09 2.64 -4.99
C TYR A 59 4.60 3.42 -6.21
N ALA A 60 5.35 4.46 -6.57
CA ALA A 60 5.05 5.34 -7.68
C ALA A 60 6.14 5.25 -8.76
N PRO A 61 5.85 4.65 -9.94
CA PRO A 61 6.78 4.66 -11.07
C PRO A 61 6.91 6.07 -11.67
N THR A 62 5.83 6.86 -11.63
CA THR A 62 5.75 8.21 -12.20
C THR A 62 5.13 9.20 -11.20
N VAL A 63 5.38 10.50 -11.40
CA VAL A 63 4.74 11.55 -10.60
C VAL A 63 3.27 11.73 -11.00
N THR A 64 3.00 11.83 -12.31
CA THR A 64 1.66 12.07 -12.87
C THR A 64 1.08 10.83 -13.55
N MET A 65 -0.25 10.83 -13.71
CA MET A 65 -0.98 9.74 -14.35
C MET A 65 -0.66 9.69 -15.85
N GLY A 66 -0.20 8.55 -16.36
CA GLY A 66 0.18 8.40 -17.78
C GLY A 66 1.37 9.27 -18.21
N GLY A 67 2.05 9.93 -17.27
CA GLY A 67 3.19 10.79 -17.53
C GLY A 67 4.46 10.00 -17.87
N LYS A 68 5.44 10.73 -18.41
CA LYS A 68 6.82 10.24 -18.63
C LYS A 68 7.78 10.66 -17.50
N ASP A 69 7.24 11.33 -16.47
CA ASP A 69 7.93 11.88 -15.31
C ASP A 69 8.27 10.78 -14.30
N ARG A 70 9.37 10.08 -14.57
CA ARG A 70 9.88 8.98 -13.75
C ARG A 70 10.15 9.45 -12.31
N LEU A 71 9.57 8.73 -11.34
CA LEU A 71 9.83 8.91 -9.90
C LEU A 71 10.52 7.69 -9.29
N GLN A 72 9.89 6.51 -9.41
CA GLN A 72 10.35 5.23 -8.85
C GLN A 72 10.66 5.31 -7.35
N ALA A 73 9.68 5.74 -6.57
CA ALA A 73 9.78 5.87 -5.12
C ALA A 73 8.56 5.30 -4.40
N PHE A 74 8.75 4.87 -3.17
CA PHE A 74 7.68 4.67 -2.21
C PHE A 74 7.24 6.03 -1.67
N VAL A 75 5.92 6.28 -1.63
CA VAL A 75 5.37 7.62 -1.39
C VAL A 75 4.45 7.70 -0.18
N SER A 76 3.86 6.59 0.24
CA SER A 76 3.08 6.50 1.49
C SER A 76 3.04 5.07 1.99
N ILE A 77 2.85 4.89 3.30
CA ILE A 77 2.79 3.59 3.97
C ILE A 77 1.81 3.65 5.15
N GLY A 78 1.09 2.56 5.41
CA GLY A 78 0.09 2.53 6.47
C GLY A 78 -0.57 1.18 6.70
N ILE A 79 -1.59 1.19 7.56
CA ILE A 79 -2.38 0.03 7.97
C ILE A 79 -3.79 0.14 7.42
N VAL A 80 -4.27 -0.94 6.81
CA VAL A 80 -5.63 -1.02 6.29
C VAL A 80 -6.62 -1.07 7.45
N LEU A 81 -7.59 -0.17 7.45
CA LEU A 81 -8.58 -0.05 8.52
C LEU A 81 -9.73 -1.08 8.36
N PRO A 82 -10.52 -1.32 9.42
CA PRO A 82 -11.74 -2.11 9.34
C PRO A 82 -12.71 -1.59 8.27
N GLY A 83 -13.48 -2.49 7.67
CA GLY A 83 -14.48 -2.17 6.64
C GLY A 83 -14.31 -2.94 5.34
N ALA A 84 -15.40 -3.15 4.61
CA ALA A 84 -15.35 -3.68 3.25
C ALA A 84 -14.86 -2.62 2.27
N PRO A 85 -14.32 -3.00 1.10
CA PRO A 85 -14.17 -2.07 -0.01
C PRO A 85 -15.50 -1.39 -0.33
N TYR A 86 -15.48 -0.07 -0.51
CA TYR A 86 -16.68 0.73 -0.76
C TYR A 86 -16.55 1.54 -2.05
N ALA A 87 -17.68 1.80 -2.69
CA ALA A 87 -17.76 2.67 -3.85
C ALA A 87 -17.66 4.14 -3.43
N PHE A 88 -16.90 4.94 -4.16
CA PHE A 88 -16.81 6.38 -3.95
C PHE A 88 -17.08 7.10 -5.26
N ASP A 89 -18.16 7.86 -5.35
CA ASP A 89 -18.46 8.66 -6.54
C ASP A 89 -17.56 9.90 -6.57
N MET A 90 -16.65 9.94 -7.56
CA MET A 90 -15.79 11.10 -7.78
C MET A 90 -16.45 12.20 -8.62
N GLY A 91 -17.70 12.00 -9.04
CA GLY A 91 -18.38 12.80 -10.06
C GLY A 91 -17.99 12.38 -11.47
N GLY A 92 -18.77 12.80 -12.46
CA GLY A 92 -18.48 12.52 -13.88
C GLY A 92 -18.63 11.05 -14.29
N GLY A 93 -19.40 10.25 -13.54
CA GLY A 93 -19.71 8.86 -13.87
C GLY A 93 -18.61 7.85 -13.51
N PHE A 94 -17.54 8.28 -12.84
CA PHE A 94 -16.48 7.39 -12.38
C PHE A 94 -16.62 7.09 -10.89
N VAL A 95 -16.97 5.84 -10.57
CA VAL A 95 -17.21 5.36 -9.20
C VAL A 95 -16.21 4.26 -8.82
N PRO A 96 -14.97 4.62 -8.44
CA PRO A 96 -13.96 3.66 -8.02
C PRO A 96 -14.29 3.02 -6.67
N SER A 97 -13.76 1.82 -6.47
CA SER A 97 -13.69 1.18 -5.15
C SER A 97 -12.49 1.67 -4.34
N ARG A 98 -12.71 1.90 -3.04
CA ARG A 98 -11.71 2.36 -2.07
C ARG A 98 -11.70 1.49 -0.81
N ARG A 99 -10.60 1.58 -0.06
CA ARG A 99 -10.53 1.14 1.34
C ARG A 99 -9.78 2.17 2.16
N ASP A 100 -10.15 2.26 3.42
CA ASP A 100 -9.53 3.19 4.36
C ASP A 100 -8.18 2.65 4.85
N VAL A 101 -7.23 3.56 4.97
CA VAL A 101 -5.87 3.30 5.41
C VAL A 101 -5.47 4.36 6.43
N ALA A 102 -5.02 3.91 7.60
CA ALA A 102 -4.32 4.73 8.56
C ALA A 102 -2.85 4.85 8.11
N TYR A 103 -2.55 5.92 7.37
CA TYR A 103 -1.18 6.24 6.97
C TYR A 103 -0.38 6.74 8.17
N VAL A 104 0.90 6.38 8.21
CA VAL A 104 1.83 6.83 9.25
C VAL A 104 2.76 7.93 8.70
N PRO A 105 3.32 8.80 9.55
CA PRO A 105 4.35 9.73 9.13
C PRO A 105 5.52 8.99 8.47
N ALA A 106 5.90 9.43 7.27
CA ALA A 106 6.94 8.79 6.47
C ALA A 106 7.52 9.80 5.47
N ARG A 107 8.74 9.54 5.02
CA ARG A 107 9.40 10.23 3.91
C ARG A 107 9.37 9.37 2.66
N GLU A 108 9.34 10.01 1.49
CA GLU A 108 9.44 9.29 0.23
C GLU A 108 10.84 8.67 0.08
N ALA A 109 10.89 7.44 -0.42
CA ALA A 109 12.12 6.68 -0.54
C ALA A 109 12.26 6.08 -1.94
N ALA A 110 13.36 6.38 -2.63
CA ALA A 110 13.66 5.76 -3.92
C ALA A 110 13.83 4.25 -3.76
N ILE A 111 13.34 3.47 -4.73
CA ILE A 111 13.48 2.00 -4.68
C ILE A 111 14.89 1.53 -5.01
N ALA A 112 15.66 2.30 -5.79
CA ALA A 112 16.94 1.87 -6.36
C ALA A 112 17.99 1.38 -5.33
N PRO A 113 18.12 1.97 -4.13
CA PRO A 113 19.02 1.46 -3.09
C PRO A 113 18.54 0.16 -2.43
N LEU A 114 17.27 -0.19 -2.57
CA LEU A 114 16.65 -1.35 -1.91
C LEU A 114 16.66 -2.61 -2.77
N LEU A 115 16.84 -2.49 -4.09
CA LEU A 115 16.59 -3.58 -5.03
C LEU A 115 17.36 -4.88 -4.73
N ASP A 116 18.58 -4.80 -4.19
CA ASP A 116 19.39 -6.00 -3.89
C ASP A 116 19.00 -6.68 -2.57
N ALA A 117 18.23 -6.00 -1.73
CA ALA A 117 17.81 -6.48 -0.42
C ALA A 117 16.35 -6.96 -0.39
N LEU A 118 15.58 -6.65 -1.44
CA LEU A 118 14.16 -7.01 -1.56
C LEU A 118 14.01 -8.44 -2.09
N GLU A 119 13.37 -9.31 -1.31
CA GLU A 119 13.15 -10.72 -1.64
C GLU A 119 12.27 -10.91 -2.88
N PHE A 120 11.33 -10.00 -3.16
CA PHE A 120 10.53 -10.07 -4.37
C PHE A 120 11.30 -9.71 -5.66
N VAL A 121 12.54 -9.21 -5.55
CA VAL A 121 13.37 -8.82 -6.69
C VAL A 121 14.34 -9.96 -7.04
N ASP A 122 13.96 -10.75 -8.04
CA ASP A 122 14.80 -11.86 -8.53
C ASP A 122 16.01 -11.38 -9.36
N ASP A 123 15.84 -10.28 -10.13
CA ASP A 123 16.86 -9.73 -11.03
C ASP A 123 16.84 -8.20 -10.98
N ARG A 124 17.94 -7.60 -10.51
CA ARG A 124 18.13 -6.14 -10.41
C ARG A 124 18.07 -5.43 -11.77
N GLN A 125 18.28 -6.11 -12.89
CA GLN A 125 18.13 -5.51 -14.22
C GLN A 125 16.69 -5.61 -14.75
N ARG A 126 15.85 -6.47 -14.15
CA ARG A 126 14.49 -6.79 -14.64
C ARG A 126 13.40 -6.74 -13.55
N TRP A 127 13.65 -6.02 -12.46
CA TRP A 127 12.76 -5.90 -11.30
C TRP A 127 11.39 -5.26 -11.58
N GLY A 128 11.26 -4.47 -12.65
CA GLY A 128 10.04 -3.72 -12.96
C GLY A 128 8.82 -4.60 -13.29
N GLY A 129 9.03 -5.87 -13.63
CA GLY A 129 7.98 -6.77 -14.12
C GLY A 129 6.84 -7.00 -13.12
N THR A 130 7.12 -7.07 -11.82
CA THR A 130 6.11 -7.32 -10.78
C THR A 130 5.16 -6.13 -10.58
N PHE A 131 5.64 -4.91 -10.83
CA PHE A 131 4.85 -3.69 -10.63
C PHE A 131 3.68 -3.54 -11.61
N ARG A 132 3.68 -4.27 -12.74
CA ARG A 132 2.59 -4.26 -13.73
C ARG A 132 1.26 -4.78 -13.18
N PHE A 133 1.27 -5.51 -12.07
CA PHE A 133 0.06 -6.06 -11.48
C PHE A 133 -0.79 -5.02 -10.73
N GLY A 134 -0.25 -3.84 -10.44
CA GLY A 134 -0.98 -2.78 -9.74
C GLY A 134 -1.14 -2.99 -8.24
N LEU A 135 -1.16 -4.24 -7.77
CA LEU A 135 -1.21 -4.63 -6.37
C LEU A 135 -0.64 -6.06 -6.20
N PHE A 136 0.36 -6.23 -5.35
CA PHE A 136 0.95 -7.53 -5.06
C PHE A 136 1.42 -7.65 -3.61
N ALA A 137 1.49 -8.89 -3.13
CA ALA A 137 1.94 -9.17 -1.77
C ALA A 137 3.47 -9.25 -1.70
N ILE A 138 4.04 -8.86 -0.56
CA ILE A 138 5.47 -8.96 -0.25
C ILE A 138 5.66 -9.56 1.15
N SER A 139 6.89 -9.95 1.48
CA SER A 139 7.22 -10.48 2.80
C SER A 139 7.21 -9.41 3.89
N ASP A 140 7.25 -9.84 5.16
CA ASP A 140 7.48 -8.92 6.30
C ASP A 140 8.88 -8.29 6.23
N HIS A 141 9.88 -9.02 5.75
CA HIS A 141 11.24 -8.52 5.55
C HIS A 141 11.26 -7.33 4.58
N ASP A 142 10.65 -7.49 3.41
CA ASP A 142 10.59 -6.43 2.40
C ASP A 142 9.84 -5.19 2.90
N MET A 143 8.71 -5.39 3.60
CA MET A 143 7.95 -4.27 4.13
C MET A 143 8.71 -3.53 5.24
N ARG A 144 9.52 -4.24 6.06
CA ARG A 144 10.41 -3.60 7.05
C ARG A 144 11.49 -2.76 6.38
N LEU A 145 12.14 -3.28 5.33
CA LEU A 145 13.14 -2.51 4.57
C LEU A 145 12.54 -1.25 3.95
N ILE A 146 11.35 -1.36 3.36
CA ILE A 146 10.62 -0.21 2.80
C ILE A 146 10.29 0.80 3.91
N ALA A 147 9.72 0.35 5.03
CA ALA A 147 9.37 1.23 6.14
C ALA A 147 10.59 1.95 6.72
N GLN A 148 11.72 1.26 6.87
CA GLN A 148 12.99 1.85 7.33
C GLN A 148 13.52 2.89 6.34
N ALA A 149 13.52 2.59 5.05
CA ALA A 149 13.96 3.53 4.01
C ALA A 149 13.07 4.78 3.96
N MET A 150 11.77 4.60 4.21
CA MET A 150 10.80 5.68 4.35
C MET A 150 10.87 6.40 5.71
N GLN A 151 11.74 5.99 6.63
CA GLN A 151 11.83 6.53 7.98
C GLN A 151 10.49 6.51 8.73
N ALA A 152 9.66 5.49 8.46
CA ALA A 152 8.41 5.26 9.16
C ALA A 152 8.66 4.54 10.49
N GLU A 153 7.93 4.92 11.53
CA GLU A 153 8.01 4.23 12.82
C GLU A 153 7.43 2.82 12.72
N LEU A 154 8.29 1.81 12.89
CA LEU A 154 7.90 0.40 12.77
C LEU A 154 6.80 -0.01 13.77
N GLN A 155 6.76 0.62 14.94
CA GLN A 155 5.75 0.37 15.96
C GLN A 155 4.35 0.81 15.50
N LEU A 156 4.23 1.94 14.78
CA LEU A 156 2.96 2.40 14.20
C LEU A 156 2.47 1.47 13.09
N LEU A 157 3.37 0.70 12.49
CA LEU A 157 3.07 -0.35 11.53
C LEU A 157 2.85 -1.71 12.20
N HIS A 158 2.91 -1.80 13.54
CA HIS A 158 2.76 -3.04 14.30
C HIS A 158 3.75 -4.15 13.89
N PHE A 159 5.00 -3.79 13.66
CA PHE A 159 6.07 -4.75 13.40
C PHE A 159 6.63 -5.43 14.64
#